data_AF-A0A7R9BAW1-F1
#
_entry.id   AF-A0A7R9BAW1-F1
#
_cell.length_a   1.000
_cell.length_b   1.000
_cell.length_c   1.000
_cell.angle_alpha   90.00
_cell.angle_beta   90.00
_cell.angle_gamma   90.00
#
_symmetry.space_group_name_H-M   'P 1'
#
loop_
_entity.id
_entity.type
_entity.pdbx_description
1 polymer ?
#
loop_
_entity_poly.entity_id
_entity_poly.type
_entity_poly.pdbx_seq_one_letter_code
_entity_poly.pdbx_strand_id
1 'polypeptide(L)'
;VCDVYLPPLDVRVFMVILLLPLILINWIRNLKLLAPFSTAANIITFVSFGIILYYLVTEVSTLADKEPLGELAHIPLFFGTVLFALEAIGVILPLENNMKTPGSFGGVCGVLNQAMITIILLYVGMGFIGYMTYGTATAGSITTNLPNDQPLAQSVKLMLSVAIFVSHGLQCYIAVDIAWGQYLLPRLEKHRHRTFIEYVVRAGLVLVTCECSKGTGASHM
;
A
#
# COMPACT_ATOMS: atom_id res chain seq x y z
N VAL A 1 -4.94 -9.38 14.54
CA VAL A 1 -6.03 -10.36 14.36
C VAL A 1 -5.58 -11.74 14.84
N CYS A 2 -4.45 -12.26 14.36
CA CYS A 2 -3.91 -13.55 14.80
C CYS A 2 -3.61 -13.60 16.32
N ASP A 3 -3.08 -12.52 16.90
CA ASP A 3 -2.76 -12.45 18.35
C ASP A 3 -3.98 -12.50 19.28
N VAL A 4 -5.19 -12.35 18.73
CA VAL A 4 -6.45 -12.50 19.48
C VAL A 4 -6.85 -13.96 19.64
N TYR A 5 -6.44 -14.83 18.71
CA TYR A 5 -6.90 -16.23 18.62
C TYR A 5 -5.77 -17.26 18.75
N LEU A 6 -4.52 -16.88 18.50
CA LEU A 6 -3.35 -17.73 18.64
C LEU A 6 -2.49 -17.27 19.82
N PRO A 7 -1.72 -18.19 20.45
CA PRO A 7 -0.68 -17.80 21.41
C PRO A 7 0.28 -16.79 20.76
N PRO A 8 0.85 -15.85 21.53
CA PRO A 8 1.68 -14.79 21.00
C PRO A 8 2.88 -15.39 20.27
N LEU A 9 2.81 -15.41 18.95
CA LEU A 9 3.90 -15.82 18.07
C LEU A 9 4.79 -14.61 17.86
N ASP A 10 6.11 -14.83 17.90
CA ASP A 10 7.07 -13.78 17.60
C ASP A 10 6.79 -13.20 16.21
N VAL A 11 6.72 -11.87 16.14
CA VAL A 11 6.47 -11.09 14.90
C VAL A 11 7.41 -11.53 13.78
N ARG A 12 8.63 -11.94 14.13
CA ARG A 12 9.64 -12.46 13.19
C ARG A 12 9.15 -13.70 12.44
N VAL A 13 8.38 -14.58 13.08
CA VAL A 13 7.83 -15.79 12.47
C VAL A 13 6.75 -15.43 11.45
N PHE A 14 5.88 -14.47 11.79
CA PHE A 14 4.89 -13.94 10.83
C PHE A 14 5.54 -13.30 9.61
N MET A 15 6.64 -12.56 9.79
CA MET A 15 7.41 -12.00 8.67
C MET A 15 7.93 -13.09 7.73
N VAL A 16 8.48 -14.19 8.26
CA VAL A 16 8.98 -15.31 7.44
C VAL A 16 7.86 -16.05 6.73
N ILE A 17 6.72 -16.27 7.39
CA ILE A 17 5.55 -16.92 6.78
C ILE A 17 5.01 -16.07 5.62
N LEU A 18 4.97 -14.74 5.76
CA LEU A 18 4.52 -13.82 4.70
C LEU A 18 5.56 -13.61 3.59
N LEU A 19 6.86 -13.74 3.91
CA LEU A 19 7.96 -13.63 2.96
C LEU A 19 7.84 -14.65 1.81
N LEU A 20 7.50 -15.90 2.13
CA LEU A 20 7.37 -16.98 1.15
C LEU A 20 6.35 -16.68 0.04
N PRO A 21 5.07 -16.35 0.35
CA PRO A 21 4.10 -15.99 -0.67
C PRO A 21 4.45 -14.63 -1.34
N LEU A 22 5.16 -13.72 -0.66
CA LEU A 22 5.66 -12.47 -1.26
C LEU A 22 6.69 -12.72 -2.37
N ILE A 23 7.57 -13.70 -2.19
CA ILE A 23 8.51 -14.12 -3.23
C ILE A 23 7.76 -14.76 -4.39
N LEU A 24 6.77 -15.62 -4.11
CA LEU A 24 5.97 -16.29 -5.14
C LEU A 24 5.17 -15.29 -6.00
N ILE A 25 4.55 -14.27 -5.40
CA ILE A 25 3.82 -13.26 -6.18
C ILE A 25 4.77 -12.38 -7.02
N ASN A 26 5.99 -12.12 -6.52
CA ASN A 26 7.01 -11.37 -7.28
C ASN A 26 7.59 -12.18 -8.45
N TRP A 27 7.49 -13.51 -8.44
CA TRP A 27 7.85 -14.32 -9.61
C TRP A 27 6.89 -14.19 -10.80
N ILE A 28 5.74 -13.53 -10.62
CA ILE A 28 4.83 -13.28 -11.74
C ILE A 28 5.43 -12.19 -12.63
N ARG A 29 5.62 -12.53 -13.92
CA ARG A 29 6.30 -11.67 -14.91
C ARG A 29 5.34 -10.96 -15.87
N ASN A 30 4.04 -11.03 -15.63
CA ASN A 30 3.06 -10.50 -16.56
C ASN A 30 2.08 -9.58 -15.85
N LEU A 31 2.19 -8.27 -16.13
CA LEU A 31 1.28 -7.25 -15.60
C LEU A 31 -0.19 -7.55 -15.95
N LYS A 32 -0.47 -8.15 -17.12
CA LYS A 32 -1.83 -8.53 -17.51
C LYS A 32 -2.42 -9.62 -16.60
N LEU A 33 -1.59 -10.49 -16.05
CA LEU A 33 -2.03 -11.49 -15.08
C LEU A 33 -2.33 -10.83 -13.72
N LEU A 34 -1.57 -9.81 -13.32
CA LEU A 34 -1.79 -9.07 -12.07
C LEU A 34 -3.01 -8.14 -12.14
N ALA A 35 -3.35 -7.61 -13.32
CA ALA A 35 -4.45 -6.67 -13.49
C ALA A 35 -5.78 -7.14 -12.86
N PRO A 36 -6.33 -8.34 -13.13
CA PRO A 36 -7.58 -8.80 -12.48
C PRO A 36 -7.46 -8.98 -10.97
N PHE A 37 -6.31 -9.44 -10.46
CA PHE A 37 -6.07 -9.54 -9.02
C PHE A 37 -6.02 -8.15 -8.36
N SER A 38 -5.38 -7.19 -9.02
CA SER A 38 -5.33 -5.79 -8.58
C SER A 38 -6.72 -5.16 -8.58
N THR A 39 -7.54 -5.42 -9.61
CA THR A 39 -8.93 -4.96 -9.62
C THR A 39 -9.73 -5.53 -8.45
N ALA A 40 -9.60 -6.83 -8.17
CA ALA A 40 -10.24 -7.46 -7.01
C ALA A 40 -9.74 -6.85 -5.68
N ALA A 41 -8.43 -6.65 -5.54
CA ALA A 41 -7.83 -6.01 -4.37
C ALA A 41 -8.35 -4.58 -4.17
N ASN A 42 -8.46 -3.80 -5.25
CA ASN A 42 -9.02 -2.45 -5.19
C ASN A 42 -10.50 -2.45 -4.75
N ILE A 43 -11.31 -3.40 -5.24
CA ILE A 43 -12.70 -3.55 -4.78
C ILE A 43 -12.73 -3.86 -3.28
N ILE A 44 -11.88 -4.78 -2.80
CA ILE A 44 -11.75 -5.09 -1.37
C ILE A 44 -11.35 -3.85 -0.57
N THR A 45 -10.43 -3.02 -1.09
CA THR A 45 -10.04 -1.75 -0.48
C THR A 45 -11.21 -0.78 -0.39
N PHE A 46 -12.00 -0.61 -1.46
CA PHE A 46 -13.20 0.26 -1.43
C PHE A 46 -14.24 -0.23 -0.42
N VAL A 47 -14.49 -1.54 -0.35
CA VAL A 47 -15.39 -2.13 0.66
C VAL A 47 -14.85 -1.87 2.06
N SER A 48 -13.55 -2.04 2.26
CA SER A 48 -12.88 -1.77 3.55
C SER A 48 -13.01 -0.31 3.97
N PHE A 49 -12.81 0.63 3.05
CA PHE A 49 -13.03 2.06 3.31
C PHE A 49 -14.48 2.38 3.62
N GLY A 50 -15.44 1.73 2.96
CA GLY A 50 -16.86 1.87 3.30
C GLY A 50 -17.18 1.44 4.73
N ILE A 51 -16.62 0.31 5.19
CA ILE A 51 -16.80 -0.17 6.57
C ILE A 51 -16.08 0.75 7.56
N ILE A 52 -14.88 1.24 7.24
CA ILE A 52 -14.18 2.23 8.07
C ILE A 52 -15.05 3.48 8.21
N LEU A 53 -15.58 4.00 7.11
CA LEU A 53 -16.43 5.17 7.13
C LEU A 53 -17.69 4.95 7.96
N TYR A 54 -18.26 3.74 7.95
CA TYR A 54 -19.39 3.37 8.82
C TYR A 54 -19.03 3.52 10.31
N TYR A 55 -17.86 3.01 10.74
CA TYR A 55 -17.39 3.19 12.12
C TYR A 55 -17.16 4.67 12.44
N LEU A 56 -16.49 5.39 11.55
CA LEU A 56 -16.19 6.80 11.74
C LEU A 56 -17.48 7.62 11.92
N VAL A 57 -18.46 7.43 11.03
CA VAL A 57 -19.73 8.17 11.06
C VAL A 57 -20.58 7.82 12.28
N THR A 58 -20.53 6.58 12.74
CA THR A 58 -21.28 6.12 13.92
C THR A 58 -20.69 6.65 15.23
N GLU A 59 -19.37 6.82 15.29
CA GLU A 59 -18.62 7.27 16.47
C GLU A 59 -18.34 8.80 16.46
N VAL A 60 -18.82 9.54 15.45
CA VAL A 60 -18.54 11.00 15.35
C VAL A 60 -19.01 11.71 16.61
N SER A 61 -18.03 12.24 17.33
CA SER A 61 -18.21 13.16 18.44
C SER A 61 -18.12 14.60 17.92
N THR A 62 -18.78 15.52 18.62
CA THR A 62 -18.85 16.94 18.24
C THR A 62 -17.45 17.57 18.15
N LEU A 63 -17.26 18.48 17.19
CA LEU A 63 -15.99 19.22 16.97
C LEU A 63 -15.57 20.14 18.13
N ALA A 64 -16.45 20.37 19.11
CA ALA A 64 -16.26 21.38 20.15
C ALA A 64 -15.04 21.13 21.07
N ASP A 65 -14.67 19.86 21.28
CA ASP A 65 -13.59 19.48 22.21
C ASP A 65 -12.28 19.09 21.51
N LYS A 66 -12.13 19.40 20.21
CA LYS A 66 -10.97 18.98 19.41
C LYS A 66 -10.08 20.16 19.05
N GLU A 67 -8.77 19.98 19.16
CA GLU A 67 -7.81 21.02 18.78
C GLU A 67 -7.87 21.27 17.27
N PRO A 68 -8.10 22.51 16.81
CA PRO A 68 -8.26 22.82 15.39
C PRO A 68 -6.94 22.84 14.63
N LEU A 69 -5.81 22.95 15.33
CA LEU A 69 -4.47 23.02 14.75
C LEU A 69 -3.57 21.98 15.41
N GLY A 70 -2.92 21.17 14.59
CA GLY A 70 -1.86 20.26 15.05
C GLY A 70 -0.57 21.00 15.36
N GLU A 71 0.32 20.33 16.08
CA GLU A 71 1.64 20.87 16.45
C GLU A 71 2.48 21.20 15.21
N LEU A 72 3.13 22.38 15.19
CA LEU A 72 3.97 22.80 14.06
C LEU A 72 5.12 21.83 13.78
N ALA A 73 5.60 21.12 14.81
CA ALA A 73 6.65 20.12 14.70
C ALA A 73 6.26 18.93 13.79
N HIS A 74 4.96 18.64 13.64
CA HIS A 74 4.47 17.52 12.84
C HIS A 74 4.17 17.89 11.37
N ILE A 75 4.23 19.18 11.00
CA ILE A 75 3.98 19.63 9.63
C ILE A 75 4.93 18.97 8.61
N PRO A 76 6.25 18.81 8.85
CA PRO A 76 7.13 18.13 7.90
C PRO A 76 6.76 16.65 7.70
N LEU A 77 6.38 15.96 8.78
CA LEU A 77 5.96 14.55 8.71
C LEU A 77 4.66 14.39 7.92
N PHE A 78 3.69 15.30 8.15
CA PHE A 78 2.44 15.34 7.39
C PHE A 78 2.72 15.55 5.90
N PHE A 79 3.54 16.54 5.54
CA PHE A 79 3.86 16.82 4.14
C PHE A 79 4.58 15.65 3.47
N GLY A 80 5.54 15.02 4.15
CA GLY A 80 6.22 13.82 3.66
C GLY A 80 5.26 12.64 3.43
N THR A 81 4.29 12.46 4.33
CA THR A 81 3.26 11.42 4.21
C THR A 81 2.33 11.67 3.02
N VAL A 82 1.89 12.91 2.82
CA VAL A 82 1.03 13.29 1.68
C VAL A 82 1.78 13.13 0.37
N LEU A 83 3.03 13.59 0.29
CA LEU A 83 3.86 13.40 -0.91
C LEU A 83 4.05 11.92 -1.22
N PHE A 84 4.41 11.12 -0.22
CA PHE A 84 4.57 9.67 -0.39
C PHE A 84 3.28 8.98 -0.85
N ALA A 85 2.12 9.40 -0.32
CA ALA A 85 0.84 8.80 -0.66
C ALA A 85 0.33 9.17 -2.06
N LEU A 86 0.81 10.28 -2.64
CA LEU A 86 0.42 10.77 -3.97
C LEU A 86 1.47 10.50 -5.05
N GLU A 87 2.67 10.08 -4.67
CA GLU A 87 3.77 9.79 -5.59
C GLU A 87 3.51 8.49 -6.37
N ALA A 88 3.49 8.57 -7.70
CA ALA A 88 3.27 7.42 -8.58
C ALA A 88 4.15 7.40 -9.85
N ILE A 89 5.24 8.18 -9.90
CA ILE A 89 6.05 8.36 -11.12
C ILE A 89 6.56 7.03 -11.69
N GLY A 90 7.03 6.12 -10.82
CA GLY A 90 7.54 4.81 -11.27
C GLY A 90 6.47 3.93 -11.92
N VAL A 91 5.19 4.17 -11.62
CA VAL A 91 4.05 3.37 -12.08
C VAL A 91 3.42 3.95 -13.35
N ILE A 92 3.58 5.25 -13.56
CA ILE A 92 2.94 6.02 -14.64
C ILE A 92 3.39 5.55 -16.03
N LEU A 93 4.70 5.45 -16.29
CA LEU A 93 5.21 5.13 -17.62
C LEU A 93 4.82 3.72 -18.10
N PRO A 94 4.98 2.65 -17.29
CA PRO A 94 4.52 1.32 -17.70
C PRO A 94 3.00 1.25 -17.88
N LEU A 95 2.24 2.00 -17.08
CA LEU A 95 0.79 2.06 -17.19
C LEU A 95 0.36 2.74 -18.50
N GLU A 96 0.92 3.91 -18.80
CA GLU A 96 0.68 4.65 -20.05
C GLU A 96 1.03 3.78 -21.27
N ASN A 97 2.17 3.10 -21.26
CA ASN A 97 2.60 2.19 -22.34
C ASN A 97 1.67 0.98 -22.54
N ASN A 98 0.92 0.57 -21.51
CA ASN A 98 -0.01 -0.56 -21.57
C ASN A 98 -1.47 -0.13 -21.85
N MET A 99 -1.75 1.16 -22.02
CA MET A 99 -3.08 1.64 -22.38
C MET A 99 -3.38 1.47 -23.86
N LYS A 100 -4.67 1.24 -24.20
CA LYS A 100 -5.14 1.27 -25.59
C LYS A 100 -4.90 2.62 -26.27
N THR A 101 -4.97 3.72 -25.51
CA THR A 101 -4.85 5.09 -26.00
C THR A 101 -3.91 5.91 -25.09
N PRO A 102 -2.58 5.76 -25.24
CA PRO A 102 -1.60 6.43 -24.38
C PRO A 102 -1.76 7.96 -24.33
N GLY A 103 -2.06 8.61 -25.47
CA GLY A 103 -2.26 10.06 -25.54
C GLY A 103 -3.44 10.62 -24.71
N SER A 104 -4.32 9.76 -24.18
CA SER A 104 -5.40 10.16 -23.27
C SER A 104 -5.01 10.10 -21.78
N PHE A 105 -3.80 9.64 -21.45
CA PHE A 105 -3.35 9.48 -20.08
C PHE A 105 -3.12 10.82 -19.36
N GLY A 106 -2.38 11.73 -20.00
CA GLY A 106 -1.93 13.01 -19.41
C GLY A 106 -2.75 14.26 -19.80
N GLY A 107 -3.87 14.13 -20.50
CA GLY A 107 -4.72 15.28 -20.84
C GLY A 107 -5.31 16.00 -19.60
N VAL A 108 -5.91 17.18 -19.80
CA VAL A 108 -6.55 17.96 -18.70
C VAL A 108 -7.64 17.16 -17.97
N CYS A 109 -8.43 16.38 -18.70
CA CYS A 109 -9.33 15.36 -18.15
C CYS A 109 -8.80 13.93 -18.43
N GLY A 110 -7.48 13.78 -18.45
CA GLY A 110 -6.83 12.50 -18.65
C GLY A 110 -7.07 11.57 -17.48
N VAL A 111 -6.90 10.27 -17.73
CA VAL A 111 -7.13 9.21 -16.73
C VAL A 111 -6.34 9.47 -15.44
N LEU A 112 -5.12 9.99 -15.57
CA LEU A 112 -4.28 10.32 -14.41
C LEU A 112 -4.92 11.41 -13.53
N ASN A 113 -5.32 12.54 -14.12
CA ASN A 113 -5.87 13.66 -13.36
C ASN A 113 -7.19 13.27 -12.66
N GLN A 114 -8.05 12.53 -13.37
CA GLN A 114 -9.31 12.05 -12.80
C GLN A 114 -9.08 11.07 -11.63
N ALA A 115 -8.09 10.18 -11.74
CA ALA A 115 -7.71 9.28 -10.65
C ALA A 115 -7.14 10.06 -9.46
N MET A 116 -6.23 11.01 -9.70
CA MET A 116 -5.61 11.81 -8.63
C MET A 116 -6.64 12.64 -7.86
N ILE A 117 -7.55 13.35 -8.55
CA ILE A 117 -8.61 14.12 -7.89
C ILE A 117 -9.47 13.20 -7.02
N THR A 118 -9.84 12.02 -7.53
CA THR A 118 -10.66 11.06 -6.80
C THR A 118 -9.97 10.57 -5.52
N ILE A 119 -8.68 10.22 -5.61
CA ILE A 119 -7.89 9.75 -4.46
C ILE A 119 -7.71 10.86 -3.42
N ILE A 120 -7.42 12.09 -3.87
CA ILE A 120 -7.27 13.25 -2.97
C ILE A 120 -8.56 13.51 -2.19
N LEU A 121 -9.72 13.53 -2.87
CA LEU A 121 -11.01 13.72 -2.21
C LEU A 121 -11.29 12.62 -1.18
N LEU A 122 -10.97 11.37 -1.51
CA LEU A 122 -11.13 10.25 -0.60
C LEU A 122 -10.21 10.35 0.62
N TYR A 123 -8.94 10.69 0.43
CA TYR A 123 -7.98 10.86 1.54
C TYR A 123 -8.33 12.04 2.45
N VAL A 124 -8.70 13.19 1.87
CA VAL A 124 -9.13 14.37 2.64
C VAL A 124 -10.42 14.06 3.41
N GLY A 125 -11.40 13.42 2.77
CA GLY A 125 -12.66 13.03 3.40
C GLY A 125 -12.44 12.06 4.58
N MET A 126 -11.70 10.97 4.36
CA MET A 126 -11.42 10.01 5.43
C MET A 126 -10.56 10.62 6.55
N GLY A 127 -9.55 11.42 6.20
CA GLY A 127 -8.70 12.08 7.19
C GLY A 127 -9.47 13.07 8.05
N PHE A 128 -10.33 13.88 7.43
CA PHE A 128 -11.18 14.84 8.13
C PHE A 128 -12.15 14.14 9.07
N ILE A 129 -12.95 13.19 8.58
CA ILE A 129 -13.93 12.46 9.41
C ILE A 129 -13.22 11.62 10.47
N GLY A 130 -12.06 11.04 10.15
CA GLY A 130 -11.23 10.31 11.09
C GLY A 130 -10.79 11.17 12.28
N TYR A 131 -10.31 12.38 12.01
CA TYR A 131 -9.95 13.35 13.05
C TYR A 131 -11.19 13.81 13.84
N MET A 132 -12.30 14.07 13.16
CA MET A 132 -13.58 14.38 13.84
C MET A 132 -14.08 13.23 14.73
N THR A 133 -13.64 12.00 14.51
CA THR A 133 -14.02 10.85 15.34
C THR A 133 -13.05 10.71 16.52
N TYR A 134 -11.74 10.58 16.26
CA TYR A 134 -10.76 10.21 17.30
C TYR A 134 -10.00 11.40 17.90
N GLY A 135 -9.97 12.57 17.26
CA GLY A 135 -9.28 13.76 17.76
C GLY A 135 -7.78 13.49 17.99
N THR A 136 -7.26 13.86 19.16
CA THR A 136 -5.86 13.64 19.54
C THR A 136 -5.52 12.18 19.81
N ALA A 137 -6.52 11.30 19.99
CA ALA A 137 -6.31 9.86 20.16
C ALA A 137 -6.10 9.13 18.82
N THR A 138 -6.00 9.85 17.69
CA THR A 138 -5.80 9.25 16.37
C THR A 138 -4.42 8.59 16.29
N ALA A 139 -4.39 7.26 16.19
CA ALA A 139 -3.16 6.50 15.90
C ALA A 139 -2.64 6.76 14.47
N GLY A 140 -1.38 6.39 14.22
CA GLY A 140 -0.71 6.56 12.92
C GLY A 140 -1.37 5.83 11.72
N SER A 141 -2.32 4.93 11.97
CA SER A 141 -3.20 4.38 10.95
C SER A 141 -4.63 4.27 11.46
N ILE A 142 -5.61 4.54 10.58
CA ILE A 142 -7.03 4.52 10.95
C ILE A 142 -7.51 3.13 11.35
N THR A 143 -6.91 2.09 10.79
CA THR A 143 -7.22 0.69 11.11
C THR A 143 -6.80 0.30 12.52
N THR A 144 -5.86 1.03 13.13
CA THR A 144 -5.44 0.80 14.52
C THR A 144 -6.46 1.34 15.51
N ASN A 145 -7.16 2.43 15.16
CA ASN A 145 -8.21 3.02 15.99
C ASN A 145 -9.50 2.18 16.03
N LEU A 146 -9.69 1.28 15.05
CA LEU A 146 -10.87 0.39 15.02
C LEU A 146 -10.89 -0.59 16.19
N PRO A 147 -12.08 -0.87 16.78
CA PRO A 147 -12.24 -1.81 17.88
C PRO A 147 -11.69 -3.20 17.54
N ASN A 148 -10.95 -3.82 18.47
CA ASN A 148 -10.32 -5.12 18.25
C ASN A 148 -11.23 -6.31 18.60
N ASP A 149 -12.30 -6.06 19.34
CA ASP A 149 -13.29 -7.02 19.82
C ASP A 149 -14.39 -7.33 18.80
N GLN A 150 -14.63 -6.42 17.85
CA GLN A 150 -15.71 -6.57 16.88
C GLN A 150 -15.27 -7.33 15.62
N PRO A 151 -16.04 -8.35 15.18
CA PRO A 151 -15.67 -9.17 14.02
C PRO A 151 -15.63 -8.37 12.72
N LEU A 152 -16.47 -7.34 12.58
CA LEU A 152 -16.50 -6.47 11.42
C LEU A 152 -15.24 -5.59 11.31
N ALA A 153 -14.75 -5.06 12.41
CA ALA A 153 -13.47 -4.33 12.45
C ALA A 153 -12.28 -5.26 12.18
N GLN A 154 -12.30 -6.50 12.70
CA GLN A 154 -11.29 -7.51 12.40
C GLN A 154 -11.29 -7.90 10.91
N SER A 155 -12.46 -8.03 10.27
CA SER A 155 -12.54 -8.36 8.85
C SER A 155 -11.93 -7.27 7.97
N VAL A 156 -12.10 -5.99 8.32
CA VAL A 156 -11.44 -4.88 7.61
C VAL A 156 -9.92 -5.00 7.66
N LYS A 157 -9.34 -5.29 8.83
CA LYS A 157 -7.89 -5.48 8.99
C LYS A 157 -7.39 -6.62 8.09
N LEU A 158 -8.14 -7.72 8.01
CA LEU A 158 -7.81 -8.85 7.13
C LEU A 158 -7.93 -8.48 5.64
N MET A 159 -9.04 -7.86 5.26
CA MET A 159 -9.32 -7.41 3.89
C MET A 159 -8.24 -6.47 3.37
N LEU A 160 -7.88 -5.43 4.13
CA LEU A 160 -6.81 -4.51 3.77
C LEU A 160 -5.45 -5.20 3.73
N SER A 161 -5.18 -6.14 4.64
CA SER A 161 -3.93 -6.91 4.61
C SER A 161 -3.79 -7.70 3.30
N VAL A 162 -4.86 -8.37 2.86
CA VAL A 162 -4.89 -9.10 1.58
C VAL A 162 -4.74 -8.14 0.40
N ALA A 163 -5.44 -7.00 0.41
CA ALA A 163 -5.34 -6.02 -0.66
C ALA A 163 -3.92 -5.44 -0.78
N ILE A 164 -3.30 -5.06 0.34
CA ILE A 164 -1.91 -4.59 0.40
C ILE A 164 -0.95 -5.65 -0.14
N PHE A 165 -1.17 -6.92 0.21
CA PHE A 165 -0.33 -8.02 -0.26
C PHE A 165 -0.31 -8.14 -1.80
N VAL A 166 -1.48 -8.04 -2.43
CA VAL A 166 -1.60 -8.06 -3.89
C VAL A 166 -1.00 -6.81 -4.52
N SER A 167 -1.27 -5.62 -3.95
CA SER A 167 -0.72 -4.35 -4.45
C SER A 167 0.80 -4.29 -4.35
N HIS A 168 1.40 -4.88 -3.31
CA HIS A 168 2.85 -4.99 -3.18
C HIS A 168 3.46 -5.80 -4.32
N GLY A 169 2.82 -6.90 -4.74
CA GLY A 169 3.26 -7.68 -5.90
C GLY A 169 3.31 -6.84 -7.18
N LEU A 170 2.31 -5.97 -7.40
CA LEU A 170 2.26 -5.07 -8.56
C LEU A 170 3.36 -4.00 -8.52
N GLN A 171 3.61 -3.40 -7.36
CA GLN A 171 4.68 -2.40 -7.19
C GLN A 171 6.07 -3.03 -7.41
N CYS A 172 6.30 -4.21 -6.84
CA CYS A 172 7.54 -4.97 -7.04
C CYS A 172 7.75 -5.36 -8.51
N TYR A 173 6.70 -5.78 -9.21
CA TYR A 173 6.79 -6.08 -10.64
C TYR A 173 7.35 -4.88 -11.42
N ILE A 174 6.85 -3.67 -11.14
CA ILE A 174 7.27 -2.46 -11.83
C ILE A 174 8.69 -2.05 -11.46
N ALA A 175 9.04 -2.12 -10.18
CA ALA A 175 10.40 -1.85 -9.71
C ALA A 175 11.41 -2.78 -10.40
N VAL A 176 11.07 -4.08 -10.50
CA VAL A 176 11.89 -5.07 -11.19
C VAL A 176 11.93 -4.81 -12.69
N ASP A 177 10.80 -4.50 -13.33
CA ASP A 177 10.73 -4.25 -14.78
C ASP A 177 11.60 -3.06 -15.19
N ILE A 178 11.57 -1.98 -14.41
CA ILE A 178 12.43 -0.80 -14.62
C ILE A 178 13.90 -1.14 -14.34
N ALA A 179 14.21 -1.75 -13.18
CA ALA A 179 15.57 -2.11 -12.83
C ALA A 179 16.20 -3.06 -13.87
N TRP A 180 15.44 -4.09 -14.24
CA TRP A 180 15.85 -5.10 -15.20
C TRP A 180 15.98 -4.52 -16.60
N GLY A 181 14.93 -3.87 -17.10
CA GLY A 181 14.84 -3.34 -18.46
C GLY A 181 15.84 -2.23 -18.75
N GLN A 182 15.99 -1.26 -17.83
CA GLN A 182 16.83 -0.09 -18.07
C GLN A 182 18.29 -0.28 -17.66
N TYR A 183 18.58 -1.05 -16.60
CA TYR A 183 19.94 -1.11 -16.04
C TYR A 183 20.66 -2.45 -16.27
N LEU A 184 19.94 -3.57 -16.17
CA LEU A 184 20.56 -4.91 -16.22
C LEU A 184 20.56 -5.54 -17.62
N LEU A 185 19.49 -5.39 -18.40
CA LEU A 185 19.39 -5.90 -19.77
C LEU A 185 20.57 -5.48 -20.66
N PRO A 186 20.90 -4.17 -20.74
CA PRO A 186 21.97 -3.70 -21.63
C PRO A 186 23.35 -4.24 -21.22
N ARG A 187 23.53 -4.62 -19.95
CA ARG A 187 24.79 -5.14 -19.41
C ARG A 187 24.91 -6.67 -19.49
N LEU A 188 23.79 -7.38 -19.58
CA LEU A 188 23.72 -8.85 -19.51
C LEU A 188 23.34 -9.51 -20.84
N GLU A 189 23.30 -8.74 -21.94
CA GLU A 189 22.80 -9.15 -23.26
C GLU A 189 23.44 -10.45 -23.81
N LYS A 190 24.66 -10.79 -23.36
CA LYS A 190 25.41 -12.00 -23.78
C LYS A 190 25.36 -13.21 -22.83
N HIS A 191 24.71 -13.13 -21.67
CA HIS A 191 24.76 -14.22 -20.68
C HIS A 191 23.63 -15.26 -20.82
N ARG A 192 24.00 -16.54 -20.89
CA ARG A 192 23.09 -17.70 -21.04
C ARG A 192 22.12 -17.93 -19.87
N HIS A 193 22.37 -17.33 -18.70
CA HIS A 193 21.57 -17.50 -17.47
C HIS A 193 20.68 -16.29 -17.12
N ARG A 194 20.35 -15.45 -18.10
CA ARG A 194 19.57 -14.20 -17.92
C ARG A 194 18.29 -14.39 -17.09
N THR A 195 17.51 -15.44 -17.36
CA THR A 195 16.25 -15.71 -16.62
C THR A 195 16.49 -16.09 -15.15
N PHE A 196 17.58 -16.80 -14.85
CA PHE A 196 17.93 -17.14 -13.47
C PHE A 196 18.35 -15.90 -12.68
N ILE A 197 19.16 -15.02 -13.30
CA ILE A 197 19.59 -13.76 -12.68
C ILE A 197 18.38 -12.85 -12.40
N GLU A 198 17.38 -12.82 -13.29
CA GLU A 198 16.13 -12.06 -13.06
C GLU A 198 15.40 -12.54 -11.80
N TYR A 199 15.30 -13.86 -11.59
CA TYR A 199 14.67 -14.42 -10.40
C TYR A 199 15.46 -14.15 -9.12
N VAL A 200 16.79 -14.15 -9.20
CA VAL A 200 17.65 -13.78 -8.06
C VAL A 200 17.49 -12.30 -7.70
N VAL A 201 17.41 -11.41 -8.69
CA VAL A 201 17.16 -9.97 -8.46
C VAL A 201 15.78 -9.75 -7.83
N ARG A 202 14.75 -10.44 -8.33
CA ARG A 202 13.39 -10.40 -7.74
C ARG A 202 13.39 -10.87 -6.29
N ALA A 203 14.02 -11.99 -5.99
CA ALA A 203 14.12 -12.50 -4.63
C ALA A 203 14.95 -11.57 -3.71
N GLY A 204 16.05 -11.02 -4.23
CA GLY A 204 16.89 -10.06 -3.51
C GLY A 204 16.14 -8.78 -3.12
N LEU A 205 15.31 -8.25 -4.02
CA LEU A 205 14.46 -7.09 -3.74
C LEU A 205 13.50 -7.33 -2.57
N VAL A 206 12.85 -8.49 -2.53
CA VAL A 206 11.95 -8.85 -1.42
C VAL A 206 12.72 -8.99 -0.10
N LEU A 207 13.92 -9.60 -0.15
CA LEU A 207 14.77 -9.74 1.04
C LEU A 207 15.21 -8.39 1.60
N VAL A 208 15.60 -7.43 0.74
CA VAL A 208 15.95 -6.06 1.16
C VAL A 208 14.76 -5.39 1.85
N THR A 209 13.55 -5.52 1.30
CA THR A 209 12.34 -4.98 1.93
C THR A 209 12.10 -5.58 3.32
N CYS A 210 12.31 -6.89 3.48
CA CYS A 210 12.15 -7.54 4.79
C CYS A 210 13.24 -7.15 5.79
N GLU A 211 14.50 -6.97 5.36
CA GLU A 211 15.56 -6.46 6.25
C GLU A 211 15.27 -5.02 6.70
N CYS A 212 14.74 -4.18 5.80
CA CYS A 212 14.31 -2.83 6.16
C CYS A 212 13.16 -2.85 7.19
N SER A 213 12.20 -3.77 7.02
CA SER A 213 11.09 -3.94 7.97
C SER A 213 11.54 -4.39 9.36
N LYS A 214 12.59 -5.23 9.46
CA LYS A 214 13.19 -5.61 10.75
C LYS A 214 13.81 -4.41 11.46
N GLY A 215 14.41 -3.48 10.72
CA GLY A 215 15.00 -2.25 11.26
C GLY A 215 13.97 -1.36 11.96
N THR A 216 12.77 -1.25 11.40
CA THR A 216 11.67 -0.47 12.00
C THR A 216 11.03 -1.15 13.21
N GLY A 217 11.02 -2.49 13.23
CA GLY A 217 10.50 -3.27 14.37
C GLY A 217 11.43 -3.27 15.59
N ALA A 218 12.74 -3.09 15.40
CA ALA A 218 13.71 -3.04 16.50
C ALA A 218 13.70 -1.70 17.27
N SER A 219 13.15 -0.64 16.69
CA SER A 219 13.02 0.69 17.34
C SER A 219 11.78 0.84 18.24
N HIS A 220 10.89 -0.14 18.26
CA HIS A 220 9.65 -0.12 19.06
C HIS A 220 9.56 -1.28 20.08
N MET A 221 10.68 -1.91 20.43
CA MET A 221 10.77 -2.91 21.50
C MET A 221 11.69 -2.43 22.63
#